data_AF-A0A6A5B073-F1
#
_entry.id   AF-A0A6A5B073-F1
#
_cell.length_a   1.000
_cell.length_b   1.000
_cell.length_c   1.000
_cell.angle_alpha   90.00
_cell.angle_beta   90.00
_cell.angle_gamma   90.00
#
_symmetry.space_group_name_H-M   'P 1'
#
loop_
_entity.id
_entity.type
_entity.pdbx_description
1 polymer ?
#
loop_
_entity_poly.entity_id
_entity_poly.type
_entity_poly.pdbx_seq_one_letter_code
_entity_poly.pdbx_strand_id
1 'polypeptide(L)'
;MPFQAAILQNLRGKKAIGVFDLPKCYWQFPLHPDSWDMLSFMLNGCVYTPVRVMQGHVDSALYVQSTNEECYKDLLYKNRLIWIDDIFLYADTVEEYVDALESFFDRVAQYGFKLSPAKTKLFTDQVKWCGRIISGDGVKQDPERIEHLCAIPYPTNAGELQQFVCAVNWLRDSMTEQGQEEADRVWCSVGTDRRREASV
;
A
#
# COMPACT_ATOMS: atom_id res chain seq x y z
N MET A 1 4.59 9.42 -8.64
CA MET A 1 4.67 8.32 -7.66
C MET A 1 5.86 7.45 -8.03
N PRO A 2 6.88 7.31 -7.18
CA PRO A 2 7.93 6.34 -7.42
C PRO A 2 7.36 4.92 -7.41
N PHE A 3 8.04 4.02 -8.10
CA PHE A 3 7.64 2.62 -8.25
C PHE A 3 7.62 1.93 -6.87
N GLN A 4 6.41 1.69 -6.33
CA GLN A 4 6.23 1.05 -5.01
C GLN A 4 7.04 -0.24 -4.87
N ALA A 5 7.18 -1.03 -5.94
CA ALA A 5 7.91 -2.28 -5.89
C ALA A 5 9.43 -2.11 -5.63
N ALA A 6 10.07 -1.02 -6.09
CA ALA A 6 11.47 -0.76 -5.76
C ALA A 6 11.65 -0.44 -4.27
N ILE A 7 10.71 0.31 -3.70
CA ILE A 7 10.77 0.74 -2.31
C ILE A 7 10.42 -0.41 -1.35
N LEU A 8 9.50 -1.28 -1.77
CA LEU A 8 9.11 -2.46 -1.01
C LEU A 8 10.26 -3.47 -0.85
N GLN A 9 11.25 -3.52 -1.76
CA GLN A 9 12.45 -4.34 -1.56
C GLN A 9 13.30 -3.85 -0.38
N ASN A 10 13.31 -2.54 -0.11
CA ASN A 10 14.04 -1.95 1.03
C ASN A 10 13.41 -2.27 2.38
N LEU A 11 12.22 -2.89 2.39
CA LEU A 11 11.53 -3.32 3.61
C LEU A 11 11.97 -4.71 4.08
N ARG A 12 12.76 -5.44 3.29
CA ARG A 12 13.31 -6.75 3.71
C ARG A 12 14.17 -6.57 4.97
N GLY A 13 13.92 -7.39 5.99
CA GLY A 13 14.67 -7.39 7.25
C GLY A 13 14.19 -6.38 8.30
N LYS A 14 13.25 -5.47 7.97
CA LYS A 14 12.66 -4.54 8.96
C LYS A 14 11.78 -5.31 9.94
N LYS A 15 11.97 -5.08 11.24
CA LYS A 15 11.28 -5.84 12.31
C LYS A 15 10.22 -5.03 13.03
N ALA A 16 10.42 -3.72 13.15
CA ALA A 16 9.46 -2.84 13.81
C ALA A 16 8.59 -2.15 12.76
N ILE A 17 7.32 -2.57 12.65
CA ILE A 17 6.38 -2.04 11.65
C ILE A 17 5.17 -1.41 12.34
N GLY A 18 4.71 -0.28 11.81
CA GLY A 18 3.46 0.39 12.17
C GLY A 18 2.63 0.73 10.94
N VAL A 19 1.31 0.67 11.09
CA VAL A 19 0.35 1.08 10.06
C VAL A 19 -0.71 1.97 10.68
N PHE A 20 -0.98 3.07 9.99
CA PHE A 20 -1.94 4.08 10.39
C PHE A 20 -2.87 4.39 9.21
N ASP A 21 -4.12 4.70 9.53
CA ASP A 21 -5.17 5.05 8.57
C ASP A 21 -5.67 6.45 8.88
N LEU A 22 -5.78 7.28 7.84
CA LEU A 22 -6.45 8.58 7.90
C LEU A 22 -7.96 8.39 7.63
N PRO A 23 -8.84 8.38 8.66
CA PRO A 23 -10.27 8.26 8.44
C PRO A 23 -10.79 9.41 7.58
N LYS A 24 -11.60 9.08 6.57
CA LYS A 24 -12.16 10.05 5.62
C LYS A 24 -11.07 10.98 5.04
N CYS A 25 -9.94 10.40 4.62
CA CYS A 25 -8.72 11.13 4.26
C CYS A 25 -8.96 12.38 3.44
N TYR A 26 -9.76 12.31 2.36
CA TYR A 26 -10.08 13.42 1.47
C TYR A 26 -10.58 14.65 2.24
N TRP A 27 -11.48 14.45 3.21
CA TRP A 27 -12.09 15.57 3.95
C TRP A 27 -11.12 16.26 4.90
N GLN A 28 -9.99 15.64 5.20
CA GLN A 28 -8.94 16.25 6.01
C GLN A 28 -8.16 17.32 5.22
N PHE A 29 -8.18 17.28 3.88
CA PHE A 29 -7.47 18.23 3.04
C PHE A 29 -8.35 19.43 2.64
N PRO A 30 -7.88 20.67 2.83
CA PRO A 30 -8.59 21.85 2.40
C PRO A 30 -8.59 21.99 0.87
N LEU A 31 -9.66 22.59 0.36
CA LEU A 31 -9.79 22.98 -1.03
C LEU A 31 -9.55 24.47 -1.17
N HIS A 32 -8.83 24.89 -2.21
CA HIS A 32 -8.62 26.32 -2.49
C HIS A 32 -9.95 27.00 -2.84
N PRO A 33 -10.20 28.25 -2.40
CA PRO A 33 -11.45 28.97 -2.69
C PRO A 33 -11.84 29.00 -4.16
N ASP A 34 -10.87 29.16 -5.07
CA ASP A 34 -11.12 29.18 -6.51
C ASP A 34 -11.69 27.86 -7.07
N SER A 35 -11.56 26.77 -6.33
CA SER A 35 -12.06 25.45 -6.73
C SER A 35 -13.40 25.09 -6.07
N TRP A 36 -13.92 25.90 -5.14
CA TRP A 36 -15.15 25.62 -4.41
C TRP A 36 -16.36 25.50 -5.32
N ASP A 37 -16.56 26.48 -6.20
CA ASP A 37 -17.72 26.53 -7.09
C ASP A 37 -17.72 25.35 -8.09
N MET A 38 -16.55 24.93 -8.56
CA MET A 38 -16.40 23.80 -9.49
C MET A 38 -16.84 22.46 -8.88
N LEU A 39 -16.77 22.33 -7.56
CA LEU A 39 -17.12 21.12 -6.83
C LEU A 39 -18.50 21.21 -6.15
N SER A 40 -19.27 22.27 -6.44
CA SER A 40 -20.61 22.43 -5.87
C SER A 40 -21.62 21.45 -6.47
N PHE A 41 -22.57 20.99 -5.65
CA PHE A 41 -23.63 20.08 -6.09
C PHE A 41 -24.99 20.51 -5.54
N MET A 42 -26.06 20.07 -6.20
CA MET A 42 -27.43 20.40 -5.82
C MET A 42 -28.09 19.22 -5.10
N LEU A 43 -28.75 19.52 -3.98
CA LEU A 43 -29.59 18.57 -3.24
C LEU A 43 -30.88 19.28 -2.81
N ASN A 44 -32.03 18.73 -3.20
CA ASN A 44 -33.37 19.26 -2.86
C ASN A 44 -33.57 20.76 -3.19
N GLY A 45 -33.02 21.22 -4.32
CA GLY A 45 -33.12 22.62 -4.74
C GLY A 45 -32.16 23.58 -4.03
N CYS A 46 -31.32 23.08 -3.11
CA CYS A 46 -30.26 23.84 -2.46
C CYS A 46 -28.90 23.50 -3.08
N VAL A 47 -28.02 24.50 -3.20
CA VAL A 47 -26.63 24.32 -3.62
C VAL A 47 -25.74 24.15 -2.40
N TYR A 48 -24.91 23.11 -2.41
CA TYR A 48 -23.92 22.82 -1.38
C TYR A 48 -22.52 22.93 -1.98
N THR A 49 -21.68 23.74 -1.35
CA THR A 49 -20.33 24.04 -1.82
C THR A 49 -19.30 23.49 -0.82
N PRO A 50 -18.50 22.48 -1.21
CA PRO A 50 -17.52 21.88 -0.31
C PRO A 50 -16.28 22.77 -0.16
N VAL A 51 -15.79 22.91 1.07
CA VAL A 51 -14.52 23.61 1.39
C VAL A 51 -13.35 22.64 1.61
N ARG A 52 -13.62 21.34 1.48
CA ARG A 52 -12.66 20.24 1.64
C ARG A 52 -12.74 19.36 0.39
N VAL A 53 -11.67 18.59 0.13
CA VAL A 53 -11.62 17.70 -1.03
C VAL A 53 -12.74 16.66 -0.94
N MET A 54 -13.51 16.52 -2.01
CA MET A 54 -14.56 15.51 -2.09
C MET A 54 -14.02 14.19 -2.62
N GLN A 55 -14.53 13.09 -2.07
CA GLN A 55 -14.26 11.75 -2.60
C GLN A 55 -15.07 11.53 -3.89
N GLY A 56 -14.45 10.87 -4.88
CA GLY A 56 -15.11 10.50 -6.14
C GLY A 56 -14.84 11.47 -7.31
N HIS A 57 -14.23 12.63 -7.07
CA HIS A 57 -13.71 13.46 -8.15
C HIS A 57 -12.41 12.88 -8.72
N VAL A 58 -12.20 13.02 -10.03
CA VAL A 58 -11.11 12.37 -10.78
C VAL A 58 -9.72 12.71 -10.22
N ASP A 59 -9.51 13.97 -9.86
CA ASP A 59 -8.20 14.46 -9.39
C ASP A 59 -7.99 14.37 -7.88
N SER A 60 -9.02 14.01 -7.12
CA SER A 60 -8.95 14.03 -5.65
C SER A 60 -7.87 13.10 -5.10
N ALA A 61 -7.75 11.89 -5.66
CA ALA A 61 -6.77 10.91 -5.21
C ALA A 61 -5.34 11.40 -5.46
N LEU A 62 -5.08 12.00 -6.62
CA LEU A 62 -3.77 12.54 -6.98
C LEU A 62 -3.41 13.73 -6.08
N TYR A 63 -4.34 14.66 -5.87
CA TYR A 63 -4.14 15.81 -5.00
C TYR A 63 -3.87 15.40 -3.55
N VAL A 64 -4.64 14.44 -3.02
CA VAL A 64 -4.42 13.93 -1.66
C VAL A 64 -3.08 13.23 -1.54
N GLN A 65 -2.70 12.36 -2.50
CA GLN A 65 -1.39 11.71 -2.49
C GLN A 65 -0.26 12.73 -2.49
N SER A 66 -0.26 13.67 -3.44
CA SER A 66 0.85 14.62 -3.60
C SER A 66 0.97 15.55 -2.39
N THR A 67 -0.16 16.02 -1.86
CA THR A 67 -0.18 16.88 -0.68
C THR A 67 0.26 16.13 0.57
N ASN A 68 -0.18 14.88 0.74
CA ASN A 68 0.25 14.05 1.87
C ASN A 68 1.75 13.74 1.77
N GLU A 69 2.28 13.44 0.58
CA GLU A 69 3.71 13.25 0.37
C GLU A 69 4.51 14.52 0.71
N GLU A 70 4.05 15.70 0.31
CA GLU A 70 4.70 16.98 0.62
C GLU A 70 4.74 17.24 2.14
N CYS A 71 3.69 16.88 2.87
CA CYS A 71 3.64 16.96 4.32
C CYS A 71 4.70 16.09 5.02
N TYR A 72 5.21 15.03 4.39
CA TYR A 72 6.19 14.11 4.99
C TYR A 72 7.49 14.01 4.19
N LYS A 73 7.75 14.93 3.25
CA LYS A 73 8.83 14.82 2.26
C LYS A 73 10.22 14.53 2.83
N ASP A 74 10.52 15.05 4.00
CA ASP A 74 11.80 14.92 4.69
C ASP A 74 11.99 13.54 5.35
N LEU A 75 10.89 12.81 5.54
CA LEU A 75 10.82 11.53 6.25
C LEU A 75 10.43 10.35 5.35
N LEU A 76 9.87 10.64 4.17
CA LEU A 76 9.54 9.65 3.16
C LEU A 76 10.77 8.83 2.74
N TYR A 77 10.55 7.53 2.53
CA TYR A 77 11.54 6.54 2.08
C TYR A 77 12.71 6.28 3.04
N LYS A 78 12.82 7.04 4.14
CA LYS A 78 13.76 6.75 5.23
C LYS A 78 13.19 5.71 6.18
N ASN A 79 12.01 6.02 6.74
CA ASN A 79 11.31 5.17 7.71
C ASN A 79 9.78 5.20 7.52
N ARG A 80 9.29 5.84 6.46
CA ARG A 80 7.85 6.01 6.20
C ARG A 80 7.52 5.89 4.72
N LEU A 81 6.39 5.27 4.44
CA LEU A 81 5.72 5.24 3.13
C LEU A 81 4.29 5.70 3.29
N ILE A 82 3.77 6.36 2.26
CA ILE A 82 2.42 6.91 2.25
C ILE A 82 1.73 6.47 0.97
N TRP A 83 0.52 5.97 1.12
CA TRP A 83 -0.38 5.64 0.03
C TRP A 83 -1.78 6.15 0.34
N ILE A 84 -2.11 7.33 -0.15
CA ILE A 84 -3.34 8.08 0.02
C ILE A 84 -3.68 8.24 1.51
N ASP A 85 -4.48 7.32 2.06
CA ASP A 85 -4.92 7.25 3.44
C ASP A 85 -4.10 6.31 4.33
N ASP A 86 -3.35 5.38 3.74
CA ASP A 86 -2.53 4.43 4.47
C ASP A 86 -1.12 4.98 4.67
N ILE A 87 -0.72 5.12 5.92
CA ILE A 87 0.66 5.48 6.31
C ILE A 87 1.32 4.24 6.90
N PHE A 88 2.48 3.90 6.35
CA PHE A 88 3.29 2.77 6.76
C PHE A 88 4.60 3.28 7.36
N LEU A 89 4.96 2.78 8.53
CA LEU A 89 6.16 3.17 9.27
C LEU A 89 6.98 1.92 9.56
N TYR A 90 8.29 2.01 9.38
CA TYR A 90 9.19 0.88 9.57
C TYR A 90 10.56 1.32 10.10
N ALA A 91 11.21 0.45 10.86
CA ALA A 91 12.56 0.64 11.35
C ALA A 91 13.31 -0.71 11.53
N ASP A 92 14.64 -0.65 11.65
CA ASP A 92 15.46 -1.83 11.92
C ASP A 92 15.45 -2.21 13.40
N THR A 93 15.49 -1.21 14.27
CA THR A 93 15.54 -1.37 15.74
C THR A 93 14.32 -0.77 16.42
N VAL A 94 14.13 -1.11 17.70
CA VAL A 94 13.02 -0.58 18.51
C VAL A 94 13.24 0.90 18.82
N GLU A 95 14.48 1.28 19.05
CA GLU A 95 14.88 2.65 19.36
C GLU A 95 14.57 3.58 18.17
N GLU A 96 15.01 3.19 16.96
CA GLU A 96 14.69 3.92 15.73
C GLU A 96 13.19 3.98 15.45
N TYR A 97 12.45 2.93 15.82
CA TYR A 97 11.00 2.89 15.66
C TYR A 97 10.30 3.91 16.56
N VAL A 98 10.75 4.05 17.81
CA VAL A 98 10.22 5.04 18.75
C VAL A 98 10.51 6.46 18.26
N ASP A 99 11.72 6.75 17.79
CA ASP A 99 12.07 8.04 17.20
C ASP A 99 11.24 8.35 15.93
N ALA A 100 11.01 7.33 15.11
CA ALA A 100 10.16 7.44 13.94
C ALA A 100 8.69 7.71 14.34
N LEU A 101 8.17 7.08 15.41
CA LEU A 101 6.83 7.36 15.92
C LEU A 101 6.70 8.77 16.47
N GLU A 102 7.67 9.26 17.23
CA GLU A 102 7.65 10.62 17.79
C GLU A 102 7.58 11.66 16.66
N SER A 103 8.52 11.59 15.72
CA SER A 103 8.51 12.47 14.54
C SER A 103 7.25 12.33 13.68
N PHE A 104 6.61 11.16 13.69
CA PHE A 104 5.35 10.92 12.99
C PHE A 104 4.19 11.67 13.66
N PHE A 105 4.02 11.47 14.97
CA PHE A 105 2.94 12.11 15.72
C PHE A 105 3.11 13.62 15.81
N ASP A 106 4.35 14.12 15.84
CA ASP A 106 4.63 15.55 15.73
C ASP A 106 4.11 16.13 14.41
N ARG A 107 4.33 15.43 13.29
CA ARG A 107 3.88 15.87 11.97
C ARG A 107 2.35 15.78 11.84
N VAL A 108 1.75 14.74 12.41
CA VAL A 108 0.29 14.59 12.53
C VAL A 108 -0.31 15.75 13.31
N ALA A 109 0.29 16.12 14.44
CA ALA A 109 -0.15 17.24 15.26
C ALA A 109 0.05 18.59 14.54
N GLN A 110 1.19 18.78 13.89
CA GLN A 110 1.54 20.00 13.15
C GLN A 110 0.51 20.31 12.04
N TYR A 111 0.12 19.31 11.26
CA TYR A 111 -0.86 19.48 10.17
C TYR A 111 -2.30 19.21 10.61
N GLY A 112 -2.52 18.77 11.85
CA GLY A 112 -3.84 18.49 12.40
C GLY A 112 -4.52 17.26 11.80
N PHE A 113 -3.75 16.30 11.27
CA PHE A 113 -4.29 15.04 10.76
C PHE A 113 -4.98 14.26 11.88
N LYS A 114 -6.03 13.55 11.51
CA LYS A 114 -6.76 12.61 12.38
C LYS A 114 -6.42 11.21 11.92
N LEU A 115 -6.15 10.35 12.90
CA LEU A 115 -5.85 8.93 12.71
C LEU A 115 -6.97 8.09 13.30
N SER A 116 -7.17 6.89 12.76
CA SER A 116 -8.11 5.90 13.29
C SER A 116 -7.43 4.99 14.31
N PRO A 117 -7.76 5.07 15.62
CA PRO A 117 -7.17 4.17 16.62
C PRO A 117 -7.52 2.71 16.37
N ALA A 118 -8.74 2.44 15.89
CA ALA A 118 -9.23 1.08 15.64
C ALA A 118 -8.51 0.37 14.49
N LYS A 119 -8.02 1.13 13.51
CA LYS A 119 -7.26 0.59 12.36
C LYS A 119 -5.75 0.73 12.52
N THR A 120 -5.30 1.42 13.57
CA THR A 120 -3.88 1.60 13.85
C THR A 120 -3.30 0.29 14.37
N LYS A 121 -2.16 -0.11 13.80
CA LYS A 121 -1.36 -1.24 14.27
C LYS A 121 0.03 -0.73 14.61
N LEU A 122 0.45 -0.94 15.84
CA LEU A 122 1.76 -0.52 16.34
C LEU A 122 2.62 -1.74 16.60
N PHE A 123 3.92 -1.62 16.30
CA PHE A 123 4.95 -2.58 16.63
C PHE A 123 4.57 -4.04 16.33
N THR A 124 4.35 -4.31 15.05
CA THR A 124 3.97 -5.63 14.55
C THR A 124 5.05 -6.19 13.63
N ASP A 125 5.29 -7.51 13.65
CA ASP A 125 6.28 -8.18 12.80
C ASP A 125 5.79 -8.36 11.36
N GLN A 126 4.47 -8.35 11.16
CA GLN A 126 3.84 -8.54 9.85
C GLN A 126 2.58 -7.68 9.72
N VAL A 127 2.36 -7.12 8.53
CA VAL A 127 1.13 -6.37 8.26
C VAL A 127 0.72 -6.44 6.79
N LYS A 128 -0.58 -6.36 6.55
CA LYS A 128 -1.17 -6.17 5.21
C LYS A 128 -1.18 -4.68 4.89
N TRP A 129 -0.53 -4.28 3.80
CA TRP A 129 -0.47 -2.90 3.32
C TRP A 129 -0.53 -2.88 1.78
N CYS A 130 -1.40 -2.05 1.19
CA CYS A 130 -1.65 -1.94 -0.25
C CYS A 130 -1.79 -3.30 -0.99
N GLY A 131 -2.47 -4.28 -0.38
CA GLY A 131 -2.71 -5.60 -0.97
C GLY A 131 -1.51 -6.54 -0.96
N ARG A 132 -0.46 -6.23 -0.19
CA ARG A 132 0.70 -7.09 0.05
C ARG A 132 0.86 -7.35 1.54
N ILE A 133 1.47 -8.47 1.88
CA ILE A 133 1.87 -8.81 3.24
C ILE A 133 3.34 -8.47 3.39
N ILE A 134 3.65 -7.54 4.29
CA ILE A 134 5.01 -7.08 4.56
C ILE A 134 5.45 -7.66 5.91
N SER A 135 6.63 -8.25 5.94
CA SER A 135 7.24 -8.85 7.13
C SER A 135 8.77 -8.77 7.06
N GLY A 136 9.46 -9.13 8.14
CA GLY A 136 10.93 -9.23 8.16
C GLY A 136 11.50 -10.16 7.08
N ASP A 137 10.77 -11.22 6.71
CA ASP A 137 11.17 -12.14 5.62
C ASP A 137 11.05 -11.52 4.22
N GLY A 138 10.38 -10.37 4.12
CA GLY A 138 10.14 -9.64 2.88
C GLY A 138 8.66 -9.41 2.58
N VAL A 139 8.39 -9.17 1.30
CA VAL A 139 7.07 -8.77 0.80
C VAL A 139 6.46 -9.94 0.03
N LYS A 140 5.31 -10.40 0.51
CA LYS A 140 4.53 -11.49 -0.09
C LYS A 140 3.21 -10.94 -0.62
N GLN A 141 2.62 -11.63 -1.59
CA GLN A 141 1.28 -11.31 -2.04
C GLN A 141 0.24 -11.75 -1.01
N ASP A 142 -0.86 -11.02 -0.92
CA ASP A 142 -1.98 -11.37 -0.06
C ASP A 142 -2.74 -12.60 -0.63
N PRO A 143 -2.80 -13.73 0.09
CA PRO A 143 -3.47 -14.94 -0.37
C PRO A 143 -4.95 -14.71 -0.73
N GLU A 144 -5.64 -13.85 0.04
CA GLU A 144 -7.06 -13.51 -0.20
C GLU A 144 -7.23 -12.85 -1.57
N ARG A 145 -6.29 -11.96 -1.95
CA ARG A 145 -6.29 -11.33 -3.27
C ARG A 145 -6.05 -12.34 -4.39
N ILE A 146 -5.15 -13.31 -4.18
CA ILE A 146 -4.88 -14.38 -5.15
C ILE A 146 -6.13 -15.24 -5.31
N GLU A 147 -6.78 -15.62 -4.22
CA GLU A 147 -8.01 -16.41 -4.23
C GLU A 147 -9.12 -15.69 -5.01
N HIS A 148 -9.32 -14.39 -4.76
CA HIS A 148 -10.28 -13.58 -5.50
C HIS A 148 -9.97 -13.52 -6.99
N LEU A 149 -8.70 -13.39 -7.38
CA LEU A 149 -8.28 -13.39 -8.80
C LEU A 149 -8.56 -14.75 -9.46
N CYS A 150 -8.28 -15.85 -8.75
CA CYS A 150 -8.57 -17.21 -9.22
C CYS A 150 -10.09 -17.48 -9.34
N ALA A 151 -10.91 -16.79 -8.55
CA ALA A 151 -12.37 -16.90 -8.57
C ALA A 151 -13.03 -16.03 -9.66
N ILE A 152 -12.29 -15.18 -10.39
CA ILE A 152 -12.85 -14.37 -11.47
C ILE A 152 -13.34 -15.32 -12.59
N PRO A 153 -14.62 -15.23 -13.00
CA PRO A 153 -15.14 -16.06 -14.08
C PRO A 153 -14.46 -15.74 -15.41
N TYR A 154 -14.53 -16.69 -16.35
CA TYR A 154 -13.94 -16.49 -17.67
C TYR A 154 -14.60 -15.28 -18.36
N PRO A 155 -13.81 -14.29 -18.85
CA PRO A 155 -14.37 -13.08 -19.44
C PRO A 155 -15.12 -13.41 -20.74
N THR A 156 -16.33 -12.88 -20.86
CA THR A 156 -17.23 -13.10 -22.00
C THR A 156 -17.21 -11.95 -23.00
N ASN A 157 -16.68 -10.79 -22.59
CA ASN A 157 -16.57 -9.60 -23.43
C ASN A 157 -15.23 -8.88 -23.24
N ALA A 158 -14.94 -7.93 -24.13
CA ALA A 158 -13.67 -7.21 -24.14
C ALA A 158 -13.43 -6.38 -22.87
N GLY A 159 -14.49 -5.84 -22.25
CA GLY A 159 -14.39 -5.06 -21.01
C GLY A 159 -14.00 -5.93 -19.82
N GLU A 160 -14.63 -7.09 -19.67
CA GLU A 160 -14.27 -8.10 -18.66
C GLU A 160 -12.84 -8.62 -18.86
N LEU A 161 -12.43 -8.88 -20.11
CA LEU A 161 -11.08 -9.30 -20.42
C LEU A 161 -10.06 -8.23 -20.02
N GLN A 162 -10.34 -6.96 -20.35
CA GLN A 162 -9.48 -5.85 -19.97
C GLN A 162 -9.35 -5.73 -18.45
N GLN A 163 -10.46 -5.85 -17.71
CA GLN A 163 -10.46 -5.83 -16.24
C GLN A 163 -9.60 -6.96 -15.66
N PHE A 164 -9.76 -8.19 -16.18
CA PHE A 164 -8.98 -9.34 -15.75
C PHE A 164 -7.48 -9.13 -16.00
N VAL A 165 -7.10 -8.70 -17.21
CA VAL A 165 -5.69 -8.43 -17.57
C VAL A 165 -5.10 -7.35 -16.66
N CYS A 166 -5.83 -6.26 -16.40
CA CYS A 166 -5.40 -5.21 -15.48
C CYS A 166 -5.20 -5.73 -14.05
N ALA A 167 -6.11 -6.58 -13.57
CA ALA A 167 -6.05 -7.15 -12.23
C ALA A 167 -4.85 -8.09 -12.06
N VAL A 168 -4.59 -8.96 -13.05
CA VAL A 168 -3.43 -9.88 -13.08
C VAL A 168 -2.12 -9.10 -13.23
N ASN A 169 -2.12 -7.99 -13.97
CA ASN A 169 -0.92 -7.17 -14.16
C ASN A 169 -0.36 -6.63 -12.83
N TRP A 170 -1.20 -6.47 -11.80
CA TRP A 170 -0.77 -6.10 -10.44
C TRP A 170 0.12 -7.16 -9.77
N LEU A 171 0.01 -8.43 -10.17
CA LEU A 171 0.82 -9.54 -9.66
C LEU A 171 2.11 -9.78 -10.46
N ARG A 172 2.32 -9.06 -11.57
CA ARG A 172 3.42 -9.32 -12.52
C ARG A 172 4.78 -9.45 -11.82
N ASP A 173 5.11 -8.54 -10.92
CA ASP A 173 6.42 -8.51 -10.24
C ASP A 173 6.65 -9.73 -9.34
N SER A 174 5.59 -10.25 -8.71
CA SER A 174 5.66 -11.42 -7.84
C SER A 174 5.67 -12.75 -8.60
N MET A 175 5.15 -12.79 -9.83
CA MET A 175 5.11 -14.02 -10.62
C MET A 175 6.50 -14.51 -10.98
N THR A 176 7.46 -13.61 -11.21
CA THR A 176 8.87 -13.98 -11.45
C THR A 176 9.54 -14.52 -10.18
N GLU A 177 9.32 -13.91 -9.01
CA GLU A 177 9.90 -14.40 -7.75
C GLU A 177 9.32 -15.77 -7.35
N GLN A 178 8.00 -15.96 -7.45
CA GLN A 178 7.34 -17.22 -7.13
C GLN A 178 7.69 -18.33 -8.12
N GLY A 179 7.74 -18.02 -9.42
CA GLY A 179 8.15 -18.99 -10.43
C GLY A 179 9.60 -19.45 -10.26
N GLN A 180 10.46 -18.58 -9.74
CA GLN A 180 11.86 -18.90 -9.45
C GLN A 180 11.99 -19.71 -8.15
N GLU A 181 11.24 -19.40 -7.09
CA GLU A 181 11.15 -20.24 -5.88
C GLU A 181 10.59 -21.63 -6.17
N GLU A 182 9.55 -21.75 -7.00
CA GLU A 182 9.02 -23.05 -7.43
C GLU A 182 10.02 -23.79 -8.31
N ALA A 183 10.70 -23.11 -9.24
CA ALA A 183 11.76 -23.72 -10.04
C ALA A 183 12.92 -24.23 -9.16
N ASP A 184 13.34 -23.45 -8.16
CA ASP A 184 14.39 -23.83 -7.21
C ASP A 184 13.95 -24.96 -6.27
N ARG A 185 12.67 -24.98 -5.87
CA ARG A 185 12.07 -26.06 -5.06
C ARG A 185 11.94 -27.36 -5.85
N VAL A 186 11.55 -27.29 -7.13
CA VAL A 186 11.54 -28.42 -8.06
C VAL A 186 12.97 -28.88 -8.36
N TRP A 187 13.91 -27.96 -8.54
CA TRP A 187 15.32 -28.28 -8.75
C TRP A 187 15.96 -28.95 -7.52
N CYS A 188 15.65 -28.47 -6.31
CA CYS A 188 16.09 -29.08 -5.05
C CYS A 188 15.49 -30.47 -4.83
N SER A 189 14.20 -30.67 -5.17
CA SER A 189 13.56 -31.99 -5.01
C SER A 189 14.06 -33.02 -6.03
N VAL A 190 14.42 -32.58 -7.23
CA VAL A 190 15.05 -33.42 -8.27
C VAL A 190 16.55 -33.64 -8.00
N GLY A 191 17.21 -32.71 -7.33
CA GLY A 191 18.64 -32.77 -6.98
C GLY A 191 19.00 -33.78 -5.87
N THR A 192 18.04 -34.19 -5.04
CA THR A 192 18.26 -35.20 -3.98
C THR A 192 18.30 -36.65 -4.47
N ASP A 193 17.91 -36.94 -5.72
CA ASP A 193 17.80 -38.32 -6.21
C ASP A 193 19.06 -38.81 -6.96
N ARG A 194 19.94 -37.91 -7.44
CA ARG A 194 21.13 -38.31 -8.24
C ARG A 194 22.36 -38.75 -7.45
N ARG A 195 22.32 -38.80 -6.10
CA ARG A 195 23.44 -39.34 -5.29
C ARG A 195 23.32 -40.82 -4.94
N ARG A 196 22.24 -41.51 -5.34
CA ARG A 196 22.06 -42.95 -5.04
C ARG A 196 22.42 -43.91 -6.18
N GLU A 197 22.74 -43.43 -7.38
CA GLU A 197 23.07 -44.29 -8.53
C GLU A 197 24.55 -44.29 -8.97
N ALA A 198 25.47 -43.78 -8.14
CA ALA A 198 26.91 -43.80 -8.42
C ALA A 198 27.70 -44.67 -7.41
N SER A 199 27.14 -45.81 -6.99
CA SER A 199 27.83 -46.78 -6.14
C SER A 199 27.28 -48.20 -6.31
N VAL A 200 27.35 -48.78 -7.52
CA VAL A 200 27.55 -50.22 -7.77
C VAL A 200 28.26 -50.36 -9.12
#